data_AF-A0A9E4KZE1-F1
#
_entry.id   AF-A0A9E4KZE1-F1
#
_cell.length_a   1.000
_cell.length_b   1.000
_cell.length_c   1.000
_cell.angle_alpha   90.00
_cell.angle_beta   90.00
_cell.angle_gamma   90.00
#
_symmetry.space_group_name_H-M   'P 1'
#
loop_
_entity.id
_entity.type
_entity.pdbx_description
1 polymer ?
#
loop_
_entity_poly.entity_id
_entity_poly.type
_entity_poly.pdbx_seq_one_letter_code
_entity_poly.pdbx_strand_id
1 'polypeptide(L)'
;MSCCCWGFRSCAIRCRAWRRAPLGPHARRGFVRVGRILAALYAAVAAAMAAGWTAPLLYWVAPLLLGQPLLRLVLLAEHAGCPLRADMHVNTRTTFTNPFVRFVTWNMPYHIEHHLHPGVPFFALPRLRRATSEARGTTSRGYARFHLDYVRALAAGRGPAFVRGGESGSA
;
A
#
# COMPACT_ATOMS: atom_id res chain seq x y z
N MET A 1 5.44 9.36 17.82
CA MET A 1 5.93 7.99 18.07
C MET A 1 6.50 7.45 16.76
N SER A 2 7.83 7.55 16.62
CA SER A 2 8.60 7.18 15.44
C SER A 2 8.70 5.65 15.30
N CYS A 3 8.44 5.10 14.12
CA CYS A 3 8.56 3.66 13.86
C CYS A 3 9.13 3.40 12.46
N CYS A 4 10.43 3.65 12.30
CA CYS A 4 11.26 2.92 11.35
C CYS A 4 11.97 1.81 12.13
N CYS A 5 11.68 0.54 11.85
CA CYS A 5 12.48 -0.60 12.34
C CYS A 5 12.37 -1.77 11.36
N TRP A 6 13.31 -1.82 10.41
CA TRP A 6 13.59 -2.95 9.51
C TRP A 6 14.51 -3.97 10.22
N GLY A 7 14.10 -4.47 11.39
CA GLY A 7 14.91 -5.42 12.19
C GLY A 7 14.09 -6.61 12.68
N PHE A 8 14.55 -7.83 12.37
CA PHE A 8 13.87 -9.12 12.69
C PHE A 8 13.48 -9.28 14.17
N ARG A 9 14.20 -8.65 15.11
CA ARG A 9 13.87 -8.66 16.55
C ARG A 9 12.57 -7.90 16.90
N SER A 10 12.11 -6.99 16.04
CA SER A 10 10.88 -6.22 16.23
C SER A 10 9.59 -6.98 15.88
N CYS A 11 9.70 -8.15 15.22
CA CYS A 11 8.56 -8.97 14.82
C CYS A 11 7.82 -9.56 16.03
N ALA A 12 8.57 -10.04 17.04
CA ALA A 12 7.99 -10.68 18.23
C ALA A 12 7.24 -9.70 19.16
N ILE A 13 7.62 -8.42 19.18
CA ILE A 13 7.00 -7.40 20.04
C ILE A 13 5.62 -6.98 19.49
N ARG A 14 5.44 -6.94 18.16
CA ARG A 14 4.15 -6.58 17.53
C ARG A 14 3.14 -7.73 17.46
N CYS A 15 3.58 -8.99 17.45
CA CYS A 15 2.66 -10.13 17.65
C CYS A 15 1.96 -10.10 19.03
N ARG A 16 2.53 -9.44 20.04
CA ARG A 16 1.90 -9.24 21.35
C ARG A 16 0.83 -8.15 21.34
N ALA A 17 0.99 -7.11 20.52
CA ALA A 17 0.02 -6.01 20.42
C ALA A 17 -1.30 -6.45 19.75
N TRP A 18 -1.25 -7.30 18.72
CA TRP A 18 -2.44 -7.92 18.12
C TRP A 18 -3.22 -8.81 19.09
N ARG A 19 -2.51 -9.41 20.07
CA ARG A 19 -3.11 -10.21 21.14
C ARG A 19 -3.89 -9.37 22.16
N ARG A 20 -3.70 -8.05 22.16
CA ARG A 20 -4.29 -7.08 23.10
C ARG A 20 -5.25 -6.10 22.43
N ALA A 21 -5.63 -6.33 21.17
CA ALA A 21 -6.76 -5.60 20.59
C ALA A 21 -8.00 -5.85 21.47
N PRO A 22 -8.76 -4.81 21.87
CA PRO A 22 -9.92 -4.94 22.75
C PRO A 22 -11.11 -5.53 21.98
N LEU A 23 -10.96 -6.74 21.47
CA LEU A 23 -12.02 -7.49 20.81
C LEU A 23 -12.82 -8.23 21.88
N GLY A 24 -14.15 -8.10 21.82
CA GLY A 24 -15.03 -8.91 22.66
C GLY A 24 -14.82 -10.42 22.45
N PRO A 25 -15.15 -11.28 23.43
CA PRO A 25 -14.93 -12.73 23.33
C PRO A 25 -15.55 -13.38 22.09
N HIS A 26 -16.70 -12.89 21.63
CA HIS A 26 -17.37 -13.36 20.41
C HIS A 26 -16.58 -13.02 19.15
N ALA A 27 -16.09 -11.78 19.02
CA ALA A 27 -15.27 -11.35 17.89
C ALA A 27 -13.96 -12.15 17.81
N ARG A 28 -13.33 -12.42 18.96
CA ARG A 28 -12.11 -13.25 19.03
C ARG A 28 -12.35 -14.69 18.54
N ARG A 29 -13.46 -15.32 18.97
CA ARG A 29 -13.83 -16.68 18.51
C ARG A 29 -14.10 -16.72 17.02
N GLY A 30 -14.79 -15.71 16.48
CA GLY A 30 -15.03 -15.56 15.05
C GLY A 30 -13.72 -15.48 14.26
N PHE A 31 -12.80 -14.60 14.68
CA PHE A 31 -11.51 -14.43 14.02
C PHE A 31 -10.66 -15.71 14.01
N VAL A 32 -10.58 -16.41 15.15
CA VAL A 32 -9.86 -17.70 15.24
C VAL A 32 -10.49 -18.76 14.34
N ARG A 33 -11.83 -18.83 14.28
CA ARG A 33 -12.54 -19.76 13.40
C ARG A 33 -12.22 -19.47 11.92
N VAL A 34 -12.34 -18.21 11.50
CA VAL A 34 -12.00 -17.80 10.13
C VAL A 34 -10.55 -18.12 9.81
N GLY A 35 -9.62 -17.81 10.72
CA GLY A 35 -8.21 -18.13 10.55
C GLY A 35 -7.94 -19.63 10.37
N ARG A 36 -8.61 -20.49 11.15
CA ARG A 36 -8.51 -21.95 11.00
C ARG A 36 -9.09 -22.44 9.67
N ILE A 37 -10.22 -21.90 9.24
CA ILE A 37 -10.85 -22.23 7.95
C ILE A 37 -9.90 -21.86 6.80
N LEU A 38 -9.35 -20.64 6.81
CA LEU A 38 -8.39 -20.21 5.78
C LEU A 38 -7.13 -21.09 5.78
N ALA A 39 -6.58 -21.42 6.95
CA ALA A 39 -5.42 -22.31 7.04
C ALA A 39 -5.72 -23.71 6.47
N ALA A 40 -6.88 -24.28 6.78
CA ALA A 40 -7.30 -25.57 6.23
C ALA A 40 -7.46 -25.52 4.70
N LEU A 41 -8.06 -24.44 4.16
CA LEU A 41 -8.20 -24.24 2.72
C LEU A 41 -6.83 -24.13 2.03
N TYR A 42 -5.90 -23.36 2.59
CA TYR A 42 -4.54 -23.26 2.04
C TYR A 42 -3.80 -24.61 2.09
N ALA A 43 -3.94 -25.37 3.18
CA ALA A 43 -3.36 -26.71 3.28
C ALA A 43 -3.96 -27.67 2.24
N ALA A 44 -5.27 -27.62 2.00
CA ALA A 44 -5.93 -28.43 0.99
C ALA A 44 -5.43 -28.09 -0.44
N VAL A 45 -5.30 -26.81 -0.77
CA VAL A 45 -4.71 -26.39 -2.06
C VAL A 45 -3.27 -26.87 -2.18
N ALA A 46 -2.46 -26.74 -1.13
CA ALA A 46 -1.06 -27.20 -1.15
C ALA A 46 -0.96 -28.73 -1.32
N ALA A 47 -1.84 -29.49 -0.67
CA ALA A 47 -1.90 -30.95 -0.83
C ALA A 47 -2.32 -31.34 -2.26
N ALA A 48 -3.33 -30.66 -2.83
CA ALA A 48 -3.75 -30.90 -4.20
C ALA A 48 -2.64 -30.55 -5.22
N MET A 49 -1.86 -29.51 -4.95
CA MET A 49 -0.66 -29.19 -5.74
C MET A 49 0.41 -30.28 -5.64
N ALA A 50 0.66 -30.81 -4.43
CA ALA A 50 1.57 -31.94 -4.24
C ALA A 50 1.10 -33.22 -4.94
N ALA A 51 -0.22 -33.38 -5.10
CA ALA A 51 -0.83 -34.46 -5.88
C ALA A 51 -0.86 -34.18 -7.41
N GLY A 52 -0.22 -33.11 -7.89
CA GLY A 52 -0.04 -32.82 -9.31
C GLY A 52 -0.94 -31.71 -9.88
N TRP A 53 -1.81 -31.08 -9.08
CA TRP A 53 -2.63 -29.95 -9.55
C TRP A 53 -1.80 -28.67 -9.68
N THR A 54 -1.27 -28.40 -10.86
CA THR A 54 -0.36 -27.26 -11.11
C THR A 54 -1.07 -25.93 -11.38
N ALA A 55 -2.40 -25.92 -11.56
CA ALA A 55 -3.15 -24.71 -11.91
C ALA A 55 -2.95 -23.55 -10.90
N PRO A 56 -2.95 -23.78 -9.57
CA PRO A 56 -2.67 -22.71 -8.61
C PRO A 56 -1.27 -22.09 -8.77
N LEU A 57 -0.27 -22.84 -9.22
CA LEU A 57 1.06 -22.27 -9.47
C LEU A 57 1.02 -21.26 -10.62
N LEU A 58 0.39 -21.63 -11.73
CA LEU A 58 0.37 -20.81 -12.95
C LEU A 58 -0.59 -19.63 -12.86
N TYR A 59 -1.78 -19.83 -12.30
CA TYR A 59 -2.84 -18.81 -12.32
C TYR A 59 -2.95 -18.01 -11.02
N TRP A 60 -2.26 -18.42 -9.94
CA TRP A 60 -2.31 -17.73 -8.66
C TRP A 60 -0.94 -17.33 -8.12
N VAL A 61 -0.03 -18.29 -7.93
CA VAL A 61 1.29 -18.02 -7.32
C VAL A 61 2.18 -17.21 -8.24
N ALA A 62 2.31 -17.58 -9.52
CA ALA A 62 3.18 -16.88 -10.46
C ALA A 62 2.76 -15.40 -10.68
N PRO A 63 1.47 -15.08 -10.93
CA PRO A 63 1.04 -13.68 -11.02
C PRO A 63 1.27 -12.91 -9.72
N LEU A 64 1.10 -13.54 -8.55
CA LEU A 64 1.41 -12.90 -7.27
C LEU A 64 2.90 -12.57 -7.12
N LEU A 65 3.78 -13.50 -7.47
CA LEU A 65 5.23 -13.27 -7.39
C LEU A 65 5.69 -12.13 -8.30
N LEU A 66 5.05 -11.96 -9.46
CA LEU A 66 5.34 -10.87 -10.39
C LEU A 66 4.68 -9.54 -9.97
N GLY A 67 3.41 -9.59 -9.58
CA GLY A 67 2.61 -8.40 -9.30
C GLY A 67 2.87 -7.78 -7.92
N GLN A 68 3.12 -8.59 -6.89
CA GLN A 68 3.28 -8.08 -5.52
C GLN A 68 4.48 -7.14 -5.37
N PRO A 69 5.68 -7.43 -5.91
CA PRO A 69 6.80 -6.48 -5.83
C PRO A 69 6.48 -5.13 -6.49
N LEU A 70 5.86 -5.15 -7.67
CA LEU A 70 5.46 -3.93 -8.39
C LEU A 70 4.43 -3.13 -7.60
N LEU A 71 3.40 -3.80 -7.07
CA LEU A 71 2.39 -3.16 -6.23
C LEU A 71 3.02 -2.57 -4.95
N ARG A 72 4.04 -3.21 -4.38
CA ARG A 72 4.75 -2.70 -3.19
C ARG A 72 5.55 -1.45 -3.49
N LEU A 73 6.17 -1.35 -4.66
CA LEU A 73 6.84 -0.13 -5.09
C LEU A 73 5.83 1.02 -5.22
N VAL A 74 4.68 0.76 -5.85
CA VAL A 74 3.60 1.75 -6.00
C VAL A 74 3.09 2.22 -4.63
N LEU A 75 2.67 1.29 -3.76
CA LEU A 75 2.15 1.62 -2.43
C LEU A 75 3.19 2.33 -1.55
N LEU A 76 4.47 1.99 -1.67
CA LEU A 76 5.54 2.67 -0.96
C LEU A 76 5.63 4.14 -1.41
N ALA A 77 5.52 4.42 -2.70
CA ALA A 77 5.49 5.79 -3.21
C ALA A 77 4.23 6.58 -2.83
N GLU A 78 3.09 5.89 -2.68
CA GLU A 78 1.81 6.52 -2.34
C GLU A 78 1.66 6.80 -0.84
N HIS A 79 2.36 6.07 0.05
CA HIS A 79 2.19 6.22 1.49
C HIS A 79 3.47 6.48 2.29
N ALA A 80 4.65 6.08 1.80
CA ALA A 80 5.84 6.21 2.62
C ALA A 80 6.23 7.68 2.79
N GLY A 81 6.52 8.03 4.04
CA GLY A 81 6.78 9.41 4.46
C GLY A 81 5.52 10.22 4.76
N CYS A 82 4.32 9.70 4.49
CA CYS A 82 3.08 10.32 4.90
C CYS A 82 2.78 10.04 6.39
N PRO A 83 2.11 10.97 7.10
CA PRO A 83 1.64 10.73 8.46
C PRO A 83 0.77 9.47 8.58
N LEU A 84 1.08 8.63 9.57
CA LEU A 84 0.26 7.47 9.94
C LEU A 84 -0.96 7.94 10.76
N ARG A 85 -1.95 8.53 10.08
CA ARG A 85 -3.21 9.01 10.68
C ARG A 85 -4.41 8.44 9.94
N ALA A 86 -5.58 8.46 10.59
CA ALA A 86 -6.82 8.00 9.98
C ALA A 86 -7.28 8.89 8.81
N ASP A 87 -6.88 10.16 8.82
CA ASP A 87 -7.13 11.09 7.71
C ASP A 87 -6.33 10.70 6.47
N MET A 88 -7.05 10.21 5.46
CA MET A 88 -6.45 9.73 4.22
C MET A 88 -5.91 10.85 3.35
N HIS A 89 -6.38 12.10 3.50
CA HIS A 89 -5.85 13.22 2.76
C HIS A 89 -4.36 13.46 3.03
N VAL A 90 -3.95 13.28 4.29
CA VAL A 90 -2.55 13.43 4.71
C VAL A 90 -1.78 12.10 4.71
N ASN A 91 -2.44 10.96 4.91
CA ASN A 91 -1.80 9.64 4.90
C ASN A 91 -1.44 9.16 3.48
N THR A 92 -1.99 9.78 2.44
CA THR A 92 -1.78 9.35 1.05
C THR A 92 -1.10 10.44 0.23
N ARG A 93 -0.60 10.05 -0.94
CA ARG A 93 0.13 10.91 -1.87
C ARG A 93 -0.32 10.68 -3.30
N THR A 94 -0.53 11.77 -4.05
CA THR A 94 -0.73 11.71 -5.50
C THR A 94 0.61 11.77 -6.23
N THR A 95 0.92 10.76 -7.03
CA THR A 95 2.20 10.63 -7.75
C THR A 95 2.00 10.94 -9.24
N PHE A 96 2.48 12.10 -9.69
CA PHE A 96 2.41 12.45 -11.11
C PHE A 96 3.42 11.63 -11.90
N THR A 97 2.93 10.91 -12.89
CA THR A 97 3.73 9.98 -13.69
C THR A 97 3.31 10.04 -15.16
N ASN A 98 4.04 9.34 -16.02
CA ASN A 98 3.80 9.33 -17.45
C ASN A 98 2.48 8.61 -17.82
N PRO A 99 1.93 8.86 -19.03
CA PRO A 99 0.69 8.25 -19.49
C PRO A 99 0.70 6.72 -19.50
N PHE A 100 1.84 6.08 -19.79
CA PHE A 100 1.96 4.63 -19.81
C PHE A 100 1.72 4.02 -18.42
N VAL A 101 2.40 4.55 -17.40
CA VAL A 101 2.20 4.10 -16.02
C VAL A 101 0.76 4.37 -15.59
N ARG A 102 0.21 5.55 -15.91
CA ARG A 102 -1.21 5.86 -15.64
C ARG A 102 -2.17 4.89 -16.32
N PHE A 103 -1.88 4.44 -17.53
CA PHE A 103 -2.70 3.44 -18.21
C PHE A 103 -2.66 2.08 -17.49
N VAL A 104 -1.45 1.56 -17.23
CA VAL A 104 -1.26 0.25 -16.59
C VAL A 104 -1.81 0.22 -15.16
N THR A 105 -1.75 1.35 -14.45
CA THR A 105 -2.25 1.49 -13.08
C THR A 105 -3.66 2.07 -13.01
N TRP A 106 -4.37 2.20 -14.15
CA TRP A 106 -5.71 2.79 -14.20
C TRP A 106 -5.83 4.12 -13.44
N ASN A 107 -4.92 5.08 -13.64
CA ASN A 107 -4.92 6.36 -12.93
C ASN A 107 -4.90 6.27 -11.39
N MET A 108 -4.62 5.11 -10.78
CA MET A 108 -4.44 5.00 -9.33
C MET A 108 -3.33 5.87 -8.72
N PRO A 109 -2.33 6.39 -9.48
CA PRO A 109 -1.41 7.40 -8.93
C PRO A 109 -2.11 8.68 -8.46
N TYR A 110 -3.36 8.93 -8.87
CA TYR A 110 -4.28 9.88 -8.23
C TYR A 110 -4.86 9.27 -6.94
N HIS A 111 -3.96 8.95 -6.01
CA HIS A 111 -4.28 8.12 -4.85
C HIS A 111 -5.06 8.88 -3.78
N ILE A 112 -4.75 10.17 -3.57
CA ILE A 112 -5.52 11.02 -2.65
C ILE A 112 -6.96 11.13 -3.16
N GLU A 113 -7.14 11.37 -4.45
CA GLU A 113 -8.45 11.47 -5.10
C GLU A 113 -9.27 10.20 -4.89
N HIS A 114 -8.63 9.04 -5.07
CA HIS A 114 -9.26 7.74 -4.86
C HIS A 114 -9.70 7.53 -3.39
N HIS A 115 -8.84 7.87 -2.42
CA HIS A 115 -9.20 7.68 -1.01
C HIS A 115 -10.28 8.66 -0.53
N LEU A 116 -10.30 9.89 -1.05
CA LEU A 116 -11.35 10.85 -0.73
C LEU A 116 -12.68 10.49 -1.39
N HIS A 117 -12.63 9.94 -2.60
CA HIS A 117 -13.81 9.60 -3.39
C HIS A 117 -13.68 8.20 -4.03
N PRO A 118 -13.74 7.12 -3.23
CA PRO A 118 -13.53 5.76 -3.73
C PRO A 118 -14.62 5.28 -4.70
N GLY A 119 -15.78 5.92 -4.69
CA GLY A 119 -16.86 5.68 -5.65
C GLY A 119 -16.66 6.32 -7.02
N VAL A 120 -15.67 7.21 -7.19
CA VAL A 120 -15.38 7.83 -8.48
C VAL A 120 -14.59 6.84 -9.34
N PRO A 121 -15.03 6.57 -10.58
CA PRO A 121 -14.33 5.64 -11.43
C PRO A 121 -12.95 6.17 -11.81
N PHE A 122 -12.01 5.25 -11.98
CA PHE A 122 -10.59 5.54 -12.12
C PHE A 122 -10.24 6.47 -13.30
N PHE A 123 -11.01 6.41 -14.40
CA PHE A 123 -10.82 7.29 -15.56
C PHE A 123 -11.21 8.74 -15.29
N ALA A 124 -12.04 8.99 -14.27
CA ALA A 124 -12.51 10.33 -13.89
C ALA A 124 -11.63 11.00 -12.81
N LEU A 125 -10.73 10.26 -12.14
CA LEU A 125 -9.83 10.81 -11.11
C LEU A 125 -9.00 12.03 -11.58
N PRO A 126 -8.44 12.06 -12.80
CA PRO A 126 -7.73 13.24 -13.28
C PRO A 126 -8.65 14.46 -13.42
N ARG A 127 -9.93 14.25 -13.76
CA ARG A 127 -10.95 15.32 -13.86
C ARG A 127 -11.34 15.79 -12.47
N LEU A 128 -11.55 14.87 -11.53
CA LEU A 128 -11.86 15.17 -10.13
C LEU A 128 -10.80 16.08 -9.51
N ARG A 129 -9.52 15.74 -9.71
CA ARG A 129 -8.41 16.57 -9.22
C ARG A 129 -8.44 18.01 -9.76
N ARG A 130 -8.82 18.19 -11.03
CA ARG A 130 -8.91 19.52 -11.64
C ARG A 130 -10.12 20.30 -11.11
N ALA A 131 -11.20 19.60 -10.78
CA ALA A 131 -12.45 20.20 -10.33
C ALA A 131 -12.43 20.61 -8.85
N THR A 132 -11.66 19.92 -8.00
CA THR A 132 -11.72 20.09 -6.55
C THR A 132 -10.34 20.39 -5.94
N SER A 133 -10.28 21.37 -5.04
CA SER A 133 -9.07 21.66 -4.25
C SER A 133 -8.85 20.66 -3.10
N GLU A 134 -9.90 19.98 -2.65
CA GLU A 134 -9.88 19.00 -1.55
C GLU A 134 -8.92 17.83 -1.78
N ALA A 135 -8.67 17.45 -3.04
CA ALA A 135 -7.71 16.40 -3.37
C ALA A 135 -6.24 16.88 -3.43
N ARG A 136 -5.97 18.12 -3.05
CA ARG A 136 -4.60 18.69 -3.03
C ARG A 136 -3.94 18.40 -1.68
N GLY A 137 -3.23 17.28 -1.61
CA GLY A 137 -2.39 16.93 -0.48
C GLY A 137 -0.93 16.72 -0.88
N THR A 138 -0.29 15.75 -0.22
CA THR A 138 1.09 15.38 -0.53
C THR A 138 1.22 14.94 -1.99
N THR A 139 2.24 15.40 -2.71
CA THR A 139 2.49 14.96 -4.08
C THR A 139 3.93 14.48 -4.30
N SER A 140 4.14 13.67 -5.33
CA SER A 140 5.47 13.30 -5.84
C SER A 140 5.53 13.43 -7.36
N ARG A 141 6.74 13.69 -7.86
CA ARG A 141 7.06 13.73 -9.29
C ARG A 141 7.69 12.40 -9.70
N GLY A 142 6.85 11.44 -10.06
CA GLY A 142 7.24 10.16 -10.63
C GLY A 142 7.72 9.12 -9.60
N TYR A 143 7.44 7.86 -9.89
CA TYR A 143 7.84 6.74 -9.04
C TYR A 143 9.36 6.58 -8.95
N ALA A 144 10.09 6.68 -10.06
CA ALA A 144 11.55 6.51 -10.07
C ALA A 144 12.25 7.54 -9.17
N ARG A 145 11.87 8.81 -9.29
CA ARG A 145 12.43 9.88 -8.46
C ARG A 145 12.10 9.68 -6.98
N PHE A 146 10.85 9.32 -6.67
CA PHE A 146 10.46 8.98 -5.31
C PHE A 146 11.37 7.89 -4.73
N HIS A 147 11.56 6.77 -5.44
CA HIS A 147 12.37 5.67 -4.94
C HIS A 147 13.84 6.03 -4.77
N LEU A 148 14.41 6.82 -5.70
CA LEU A 148 15.78 7.33 -5.57
C LEU A 148 15.94 8.21 -4.32
N ASP A 149 15.03 9.16 -4.11
CA ASP A 149 15.07 10.06 -2.97
C ASP A 149 14.84 9.28 -1.65
N TYR A 150 13.96 8.29 -1.68
CA TYR A 150 13.70 7.39 -0.56
C TYR A 150 14.93 6.57 -0.18
N VAL A 151 15.61 5.94 -1.16
CA VAL A 151 16.83 5.17 -0.92
C VAL A 151 17.96 6.07 -0.42
N ARG A 152 18.14 7.26 -1.01
CA ARG A 152 19.13 8.25 -0.54
C ARG A 152 18.87 8.70 0.89
N ALA A 153 17.60 8.90 1.28
CA ALA A 153 17.25 9.25 2.65
C ALA A 153 17.63 8.13 3.63
N LEU A 154 17.32 6.87 3.28
CA LEU A 154 17.70 5.70 4.09
C LEU A 154 19.22 5.54 4.20
N ALA A 155 19.94 5.68 3.09
CA ALA A 155 21.41 5.61 3.08
C ALA A 155 22.06 6.70 3.95
N ALA A 156 21.42 7.88 4.04
CA ALA A 156 21.86 8.98 4.88
C ALA A 156 21.35 8.89 6.34
N GLY A 157 20.73 7.78 6.76
CA GLY A 157 20.18 7.61 8.11
C GLY A 157 19.00 8.51 8.44
N ARG A 158 18.41 9.19 7.45
CA ARG A 158 17.20 10.01 7.64
C ARG A 158 15.98 9.11 7.56
N GLY A 159 15.06 9.26 8.51
CA GLY A 159 13.73 8.68 8.38
C GLY A 159 13.04 9.20 7.11
N PRO A 160 12.01 8.51 6.58
CA PRO A 160 11.34 8.87 5.34
C PRO A 160 10.52 10.17 5.40
N ALA A 161 10.82 11.07 6.33
CA ALA A 161 10.24 12.40 6.44
C ALA A 161 10.76 13.32 5.32
N PHE A 162 10.30 13.06 4.10
CA PHE A 162 10.37 13.94 2.93
C PHE A 162 8.94 13.88 2.37
N VAL A 163 8.09 14.90 2.50
CA VAL A 163 8.19 16.25 1.93
C VAL A 163 7.34 17.16 2.82
N ARG A 164 7.93 18.11 3.56
CA ARG A 164 7.20 19.35 3.85
C ARG A 164 7.04 20.05 2.50
N GLY A 165 5.81 20.41 2.17
CA GLY A 165 5.35 20.83 0.85
C GLY A 165 6.39 21.63 0.05
N GLY A 166 6.85 21.03 -1.04
CA GLY A 166 7.33 21.81 -2.17
C GLY A 166 6.12 22.37 -2.89
N GLU A 167 5.65 23.54 -2.49
CA GLU A 167 5.01 24.45 -3.43
C GLU A 167 6.04 24.74 -4.51
N SER A 168 5.85 24.17 -5.70
CA SER A 168 6.58 24.61 -6.88
C SER A 168 5.73 24.40 -8.12
N GLY A 169 5.16 25.51 -8.60
CA GLY A 169 4.82 25.71 -10.00
C GLY A 169 3.37 25.46 -10.37
N SER A 170 2.61 26.56 -10.44
CA SER A 170 1.61 26.78 -11.48
C SER A 170 2.21 26.40 -12.85
N ALA A 171 1.49 25.56 -13.58
CA ALA A 171 1.30 25.56 -15.03
C ALA A 171 0.17 24.57 -15.35
#